data_AF-A0A6C0LIJ1-F1
#
_entry.id   AF-A0A6C0LIJ1-F1
#
_cell.length_a   1.000
_cell.length_b   1.000
_cell.length_c   1.000
_cell.angle_alpha   90.00
_cell.angle_beta   90.00
_cell.angle_gamma   90.00
#
_symmetry.space_group_name_H-M   'P 1'
#
loop_
_entity.id
_entity.type
_entity.pdbx_description
1 polymer ?
#
loop_
_entity_poly.entity_id
_entity_poly.type
_entity_poly.pdbx_seq_one_letter_code
_entity_poly.pdbx_strand_id
1 'polypeptide(L)'
;MLDLEDAWDSYCDGDYKPIAAVNRPMPTPSKDLPKCTPIYISTKTKISYLNYPIDLKETFWNIPITSYHIPQVGVIKKQMKFNSTTQEELDEVFENCDDSIFTDHHILSRIVKPEGRITFRDIRKISQGLCKKDITSYRCKRKGAFYNCFALILRIDYNDAFKEIHVKVFNTGKLEIPGIQDDAVLIKTLDLLIKTLQPLVPQKDKLQWMKNKSETVLINSNFSCGFFINREKLYNRLKYHYRINSAYDPCSYPGIQCEFYYDPQAKVQTGQQTPAGISDEDRERFIKMSFMVFRTGSVLIVGKCKEPVLYEIYEFIKVLLENEYSIVGGGLIDTSKSKDTKTKKVRKKTILVS
;
A
#
# COMPACT_ATOMS: atom_id res chain seq x y z
N MET A 1 -14.76 -22.43 23.17
CA MET A 1 -14.92 -20.99 22.85
C MET A 1 -15.01 -20.86 21.35
N LEU A 2 -16.13 -20.38 20.81
CA LEU A 2 -16.27 -20.12 19.36
C LEU A 2 -15.18 -19.12 18.94
N ASP A 3 -14.41 -19.46 17.92
CA ASP A 3 -13.49 -18.48 17.32
C ASP A 3 -14.34 -17.45 16.58
N LEU A 4 -14.46 -16.27 17.20
CA LEU A 4 -15.25 -15.16 16.67
C LEU A 4 -14.78 -14.75 15.27
N GLU A 5 -13.51 -14.99 14.93
CA GLU A 5 -12.96 -14.70 13.59
C GLU A 5 -13.41 -15.74 12.55
N ASP A 6 -13.47 -17.04 12.89
CA ASP A 6 -14.02 -18.07 11.98
C ASP A 6 -15.53 -17.89 11.77
N ALA A 7 -16.25 -17.48 12.82
CA ALA A 7 -17.67 -17.15 12.73
C ALA A 7 -17.91 -15.87 11.89
N TRP A 8 -17.04 -14.87 12.04
CA TRP A 8 -17.11 -13.62 11.27
C TRP A 8 -16.73 -13.82 9.79
N ASP A 9 -15.71 -14.62 9.50
CA ASP A 9 -15.32 -14.97 8.14
C ASP A 9 -16.41 -15.80 7.45
N SER A 10 -17.02 -16.77 8.14
CA SER A 10 -18.15 -17.56 7.61
C SER A 10 -19.38 -16.68 7.32
N TYR A 11 -19.66 -15.71 8.20
CA TYR A 11 -20.71 -14.72 7.99
C TYR A 11 -20.43 -13.80 6.79
N CYS A 12 -19.19 -13.31 6.65
CA CYS A 12 -18.80 -12.46 5.53
C CYS A 12 -18.83 -13.19 4.18
N ASP A 13 -18.62 -14.51 4.18
CA ASP A 13 -18.64 -15.38 3.00
C ASP A 13 -20.04 -15.92 2.63
N GLY A 14 -21.06 -15.67 3.46
CA GLY A 14 -22.46 -16.02 3.19
C GLY A 14 -22.81 -17.49 3.46
N ASP A 15 -21.98 -18.21 4.23
CA ASP A 15 -22.21 -19.61 4.57
C ASP A 15 -22.94 -19.69 5.93
N TYR A 16 -24.27 -19.77 5.87
CA TYR A 16 -25.16 -19.74 7.06
C TYR A 16 -25.35 -21.12 7.71
N LYS A 17 -24.37 -22.03 7.57
CA LYS A 17 -24.47 -23.33 8.25
C LYS A 17 -24.23 -23.13 9.76
N PRO A 18 -25.08 -23.70 10.63
CA PRO A 18 -24.88 -23.62 12.07
C PRO A 18 -23.57 -24.33 12.43
N ILE A 19 -22.58 -23.56 12.91
CA ILE A 19 -21.31 -24.10 13.39
C ILE A 19 -21.58 -24.72 14.76
N ALA A 20 -21.57 -26.05 14.82
CA ALA A 20 -21.61 -26.77 16.09
C ALA A 20 -20.45 -26.32 16.98
N ALA A 21 -20.72 -26.03 18.25
CA ALA A 21 -19.73 -25.61 19.23
C ALA A 21 -18.72 -26.74 19.48
N VAL A 22 -17.64 -26.79 18.68
CA VAL A 22 -16.51 -27.67 18.95
C VAL A 22 -15.65 -27.01 20.02
N ASN A 23 -15.77 -27.48 21.27
CA ASN A 23 -14.81 -27.19 22.32
C ASN A 23 -13.46 -27.83 21.97
N ARG A 24 -12.64 -27.11 21.18
CA ARG A 24 -11.23 -27.48 21.02
C ARG A 24 -10.46 -27.03 22.25
N PRO A 25 -9.80 -27.93 22.99
CA PRO A 25 -8.87 -27.53 24.03
C PRO A 25 -7.73 -26.70 23.40
N MET A 26 -7.24 -25.69 24.12
CA MET A 26 -6.03 -24.97 23.69
C MET A 26 -4.90 -26.00 23.53
N PRO A 27 -4.17 -26.01 22.39
CA PRO A 27 -3.06 -26.92 22.21
C PRO A 27 -2.04 -26.72 23.32
N THR A 28 -1.66 -27.80 23.98
CA THR A 28 -0.52 -27.83 24.90
C THR A 28 0.75 -27.42 24.15
N PRO A 29 1.64 -26.61 24.75
CA PRO A 29 2.85 -26.16 24.09
C PRO A 29 3.74 -27.37 23.81
N SER A 30 4.00 -27.62 22.53
CA SER A 30 5.01 -28.55 22.07
C SER A 30 6.40 -28.02 22.48
N LYS A 31 7.32 -28.92 22.85
CA LYS A 31 8.70 -28.57 23.21
C LYS A 31 9.54 -28.07 22.02
N ASP A 32 9.08 -28.26 20.79
CA ASP A 32 9.79 -27.80 19.60
C ASP A 32 9.49 -26.33 19.36
N LEU A 33 10.52 -25.48 19.51
CA LEU A 33 10.42 -24.05 19.22
C LEU A 33 10.08 -23.87 17.73
N PRO A 34 8.94 -23.26 17.38
CA PRO A 34 8.60 -22.95 16.00
C PRO A 34 9.61 -21.98 15.40
N LYS A 35 10.11 -22.29 14.20
CA LYS A 35 11.05 -21.43 13.48
C LYS A 35 10.31 -20.33 12.72
N CYS A 36 10.78 -19.10 12.87
CA CYS A 36 10.29 -18.00 12.06
C CYS A 36 10.62 -18.21 10.57
N THR A 37 9.73 -17.78 9.68
CA THR A 37 10.00 -17.76 8.24
C THR A 37 11.00 -16.66 7.89
N PRO A 38 11.73 -16.77 6.76
CA PRO A 38 12.49 -15.67 6.21
C PRO A 38 11.61 -14.43 6.00
N ILE A 39 12.20 -13.24 6.12
CA ILE A 39 11.53 -11.99 5.77
C ILE A 39 11.26 -11.92 4.26
N TYR A 40 10.04 -11.55 3.91
CA TYR A 40 9.62 -11.34 2.54
C TYR A 40 9.26 -9.86 2.32
N ILE A 41 10.01 -9.18 1.45
CA ILE A 41 9.70 -7.80 1.04
C ILE A 41 8.55 -7.85 0.03
N SER A 42 7.36 -7.43 0.48
CA SER A 42 6.17 -7.47 -0.36
C SER A 42 6.18 -6.37 -1.42
N THR A 43 6.55 -5.14 -1.05
CA THR A 43 6.54 -3.99 -1.94
C THR A 43 7.45 -2.88 -1.42
N LYS A 44 7.95 -2.05 -2.35
CA LYS A 44 8.65 -0.79 -2.06
C LYS A 44 7.91 0.35 -2.75
N THR A 45 7.81 1.49 -2.09
CA THR A 45 7.41 2.76 -2.71
C THR A 45 8.65 3.53 -3.08
N LYS A 46 8.80 3.83 -4.37
CA LYS A 46 9.92 4.58 -4.92
C LYS A 46 9.48 6.01 -5.23
N ILE A 47 10.31 6.97 -4.86
CA ILE A 47 10.21 8.34 -5.33
C ILE A 47 11.31 8.55 -6.37
N SER A 48 10.95 9.22 -7.46
CA SER A 48 11.90 9.69 -8.46
C SER A 48 11.52 11.12 -8.86
N TYR A 49 12.31 11.73 -9.73
CA TYR A 49 12.12 13.11 -10.13
C TYR A 49 12.35 13.29 -11.62
N LEU A 50 11.52 14.09 -12.26
CA LEU A 50 11.74 14.65 -13.58
C LEU A 50 12.66 15.86 -13.47
N ASN A 51 13.40 16.15 -14.53
CA ASN A 51 14.25 17.33 -14.61
C ASN A 51 13.49 18.65 -14.83
N TYR A 52 12.19 18.58 -15.15
CA TYR A 52 11.32 19.74 -15.35
C TYR A 52 9.99 19.58 -14.60
N PRO A 53 9.35 20.71 -14.19
CA PRO A 53 7.96 20.69 -13.74
C PRO A 53 7.01 20.34 -14.89
N ILE A 54 5.81 19.88 -14.53
CA ILE A 54 4.78 19.44 -15.48
C ILE A 54 3.52 20.27 -15.28
N ASP A 55 3.00 20.84 -16.38
CA ASP A 55 1.64 21.39 -16.38
C ASP A 55 0.65 20.23 -16.28
N LEU A 56 -0.01 20.12 -15.14
CA LEU A 56 -0.89 19.00 -14.87
C LEU A 56 -2.14 18.99 -15.75
N LYS A 57 -2.78 20.14 -15.99
CA LYS A 57 -4.08 20.18 -16.67
C LYS A 57 -3.88 19.85 -18.14
N GLU A 58 -2.99 20.57 -18.82
CA GLU A 58 -2.71 20.38 -20.24
C GLU A 58 -2.17 18.97 -20.51
N THR A 59 -1.19 18.53 -19.72
CA THR A 59 -0.61 17.19 -19.89
C THR A 59 -1.65 16.10 -19.63
N PHE A 60 -2.48 16.24 -18.58
CA PHE A 60 -3.48 15.22 -18.25
C PHE A 60 -4.46 14.97 -19.39
N TRP A 61 -4.99 16.03 -20.00
CA TRP A 61 -5.96 15.89 -21.08
C TRP A 61 -5.34 15.25 -22.33
N ASN A 62 -4.12 15.66 -22.68
CA ASN A 62 -3.44 15.18 -23.88
C ASN A 62 -2.82 13.77 -23.77
N ILE A 63 -2.80 13.14 -22.59
CA ILE A 63 -2.29 11.77 -22.43
C ILE A 63 -3.20 10.77 -23.17
N PRO A 64 -2.67 9.99 -24.14
CA PRO A 64 -3.44 8.98 -24.83
C PRO A 64 -3.74 7.79 -23.92
N ILE A 65 -4.92 7.19 -24.06
CA ILE A 65 -5.32 5.99 -23.31
C ILE A 65 -5.40 4.80 -24.27
N THR A 66 -4.69 3.74 -23.94
CA THR A 66 -4.80 2.45 -24.59
C THR A 66 -6.02 1.71 -24.05
N SER A 67 -6.96 1.40 -24.94
CA SER A 67 -8.14 0.59 -24.60
C SER A 67 -7.74 -0.74 -23.96
N TYR A 68 -8.39 -1.10 -22.86
CA TYR A 68 -7.93 -2.20 -21.99
C TYR A 68 -7.86 -3.56 -22.71
N HIS A 69 -8.75 -3.82 -23.67
CA HIS A 69 -8.82 -5.07 -24.42
C HIS A 69 -7.68 -5.25 -25.42
N ILE A 70 -6.96 -4.17 -25.78
CA ILE A 70 -5.83 -4.22 -26.70
C ILE A 70 -4.59 -4.67 -25.91
N PRO A 71 -3.90 -5.76 -26.29
CA PRO A 71 -2.73 -6.27 -25.59
C PRO A 71 -1.47 -5.45 -25.94
N GLN A 72 -1.47 -4.18 -25.57
CA GLN A 72 -0.39 -3.24 -25.87
C GLN A 72 0.10 -2.51 -24.62
N VAL A 73 1.40 -2.19 -24.61
CA VAL A 73 2.06 -1.34 -23.60
C VAL A 73 1.59 0.11 -23.75
N GLY A 74 1.24 0.77 -22.65
CA GLY A 74 0.77 2.15 -22.67
C GLY A 74 0.05 2.58 -21.38
N VAL A 75 -0.56 3.76 -21.39
CA VAL A 75 -1.41 4.23 -20.29
C VAL A 75 -2.80 3.62 -20.48
N ILE A 76 -3.26 2.82 -19.53
CA ILE A 76 -4.60 2.20 -19.60
C ILE A 76 -5.66 2.95 -18.81
N LYS A 77 -5.20 3.78 -17.85
CA LYS A 77 -6.07 4.60 -17.02
C LYS A 77 -5.34 5.83 -16.51
N LYS A 78 -5.98 6.99 -16.53
CA LYS A 78 -5.49 8.23 -15.90
C LYS A 78 -6.55 8.80 -14.95
N GLN A 79 -6.10 9.40 -13.85
CA GLN A 79 -6.97 9.96 -12.83
C GLN A 79 -6.43 11.30 -12.33
N MET A 80 -7.28 12.31 -12.22
CA MET A 80 -6.91 13.61 -11.66
C MET A 80 -8.06 14.21 -10.85
N LYS A 81 -7.69 15.01 -9.86
CA LYS A 81 -8.63 15.82 -9.08
C LYS A 81 -8.73 17.21 -9.69
N PHE A 82 -9.94 17.62 -10.00
CA PHE A 82 -10.26 18.97 -10.47
C PHE A 82 -10.98 19.73 -9.37
N ASN A 83 -10.62 21.00 -9.24
CA ASN A 83 -11.31 21.96 -8.39
C ASN A 83 -11.78 23.08 -9.31
N SER A 84 -13.08 23.15 -9.55
CA SER A 84 -13.72 24.21 -10.31
C SER A 84 -14.37 25.18 -9.33
N THR A 85 -14.07 26.46 -9.50
CA THR A 85 -14.58 27.59 -8.73
C THR A 85 -15.74 28.30 -9.43
N THR A 86 -15.94 28.02 -10.72
CA THR A 86 -17.08 28.49 -11.50
C THR A 86 -17.73 27.36 -12.30
N GLN A 87 -18.92 27.61 -12.85
CA GLN A 87 -19.62 26.63 -13.68
C GLN A 87 -18.91 26.46 -15.03
N GLU A 88 -18.30 27.51 -15.57
CA GLU A 88 -17.54 27.48 -16.82
C GLU A 88 -16.31 26.57 -16.70
N GLU A 89 -15.54 26.68 -15.61
CA GLU A 89 -14.41 25.77 -15.36
C GLU A 89 -14.86 24.31 -15.19
N LEU A 90 -16.11 24.09 -14.80
CA LEU A 90 -16.69 22.76 -14.72
C LEU A 90 -17.09 22.25 -16.10
N ASP A 91 -17.66 23.11 -16.93
CA ASP A 91 -18.07 22.78 -18.30
C ASP A 91 -16.84 22.46 -19.17
N GLU A 92 -15.74 23.20 -19.03
CA GLU A 92 -14.45 22.87 -19.66
C GLU A 92 -13.97 21.45 -19.31
N VAL A 93 -14.17 21.00 -18.06
CA VAL A 93 -13.77 19.64 -17.65
C VAL A 93 -14.63 18.58 -18.35
N PHE A 94 -15.90 18.88 -18.60
CA PHE A 94 -16.78 17.99 -19.35
C PHE A 94 -16.45 17.97 -20.84
N GLU A 95 -16.17 19.13 -21.44
CA GLU A 95 -15.80 19.23 -22.87
C GLU A 95 -14.50 18.50 -23.20
N ASN A 96 -13.54 18.47 -22.27
CA ASN A 96 -12.29 17.72 -22.44
C ASN A 96 -12.44 16.19 -22.25
N CYS A 97 -13.62 15.71 -21.83
CA CYS A 97 -13.85 14.28 -21.70
C CYS A 97 -14.25 13.67 -23.06
N ASP A 98 -13.44 12.75 -23.55
CA ASP A 98 -13.74 11.99 -24.77
C ASP A 98 -14.80 10.91 -24.49
N ASP A 99 -15.95 11.00 -25.17
CA ASP A 99 -17.07 10.07 -25.06
C ASP A 99 -16.72 8.64 -25.50
N SER A 100 -15.68 8.46 -26.31
CA SER A 100 -15.21 7.12 -26.73
C SER A 100 -14.50 6.36 -25.61
N ILE A 101 -14.06 7.07 -24.56
CA ILE A 101 -13.30 6.52 -23.45
C ILE A 101 -14.19 6.43 -22.21
N PHE A 102 -14.22 5.25 -21.59
CA PHE A 102 -14.93 5.08 -20.31
C PHE A 102 -14.41 6.08 -19.28
N THR A 103 -15.30 6.99 -18.84
CA THR A 103 -14.99 8.06 -17.90
C THR A 103 -15.89 7.97 -16.66
N ASP A 104 -15.28 7.93 -15.48
CA ASP A 104 -15.96 7.96 -14.18
C ASP A 104 -15.78 9.33 -13.51
N HIS A 105 -16.90 10.00 -13.25
CA HIS A 105 -16.97 11.29 -12.55
C HIS A 105 -17.35 11.06 -11.10
N HIS A 106 -16.39 11.20 -10.19
CA HIS A 106 -16.65 11.08 -8.76
C HIS A 106 -16.61 12.45 -8.08
N ILE A 107 -17.79 13.00 -7.77
CA ILE A 107 -17.95 14.25 -7.02
C ILE A 107 -17.53 13.99 -5.56
N LEU A 108 -16.50 14.71 -5.11
CA LEU A 108 -15.99 14.66 -3.74
C LEU A 108 -16.65 15.72 -2.85
N SER A 109 -16.92 16.90 -3.40
CA SER A 109 -17.60 18.00 -2.72
C SER A 109 -18.22 18.91 -3.77
N ARG A 110 -19.46 19.34 -3.57
CA ARG A 110 -20.13 20.31 -4.44
C ARG A 110 -20.91 21.32 -3.61
N ILE A 111 -20.70 22.59 -3.89
CA ILE A 111 -21.39 23.73 -3.28
C ILE A 111 -21.86 24.63 -4.42
N VAL A 112 -23.16 24.88 -4.47
CA VAL A 112 -23.77 25.87 -5.35
C VAL A 112 -24.73 26.69 -4.49
N LYS A 113 -24.33 27.91 -4.14
CA LYS A 113 -25.08 28.79 -3.23
C LYS A 113 -24.98 30.24 -3.72
N PRO A 114 -25.98 30.74 -4.47
CA PRO A 114 -25.93 32.09 -5.06
C PRO A 114 -25.66 33.20 -4.03
N GLU A 115 -26.15 33.05 -2.80
CA GLU A 115 -26.06 34.05 -1.72
C GLU A 115 -25.00 33.70 -0.64
N GLY A 116 -24.18 32.66 -0.87
CA GLY A 116 -23.17 32.21 0.08
C GLY A 116 -21.82 32.92 -0.08
N ARG A 117 -20.98 32.91 0.98
CA ARG A 117 -19.57 33.38 0.90
C ARG A 117 -18.75 32.65 -0.17
N ILE A 118 -19.08 31.39 -0.45
CA ILE A 118 -18.55 30.61 -1.57
C ILE A 118 -19.75 30.32 -2.46
N THR A 119 -19.78 30.96 -3.63
CA THR A 119 -20.91 30.90 -4.56
C THR A 119 -20.95 29.58 -5.32
N PHE A 120 -19.77 29.12 -5.78
CA PHE A 120 -19.61 27.86 -6.47
C PHE A 120 -18.30 27.18 -6.06
N ARG A 121 -18.37 25.86 -5.84
CA ARG A 121 -17.20 25.01 -5.66
C ARG A 121 -17.56 23.59 -6.05
N ASP A 122 -16.91 23.07 -7.07
CA ASP A 122 -17.00 21.67 -7.44
C ASP A 122 -15.62 21.03 -7.34
N ILE A 123 -15.54 20.00 -6.51
CA ILE A 123 -14.35 19.17 -6.38
C ILE A 123 -14.73 17.78 -6.84
N ARG A 124 -14.11 17.33 -7.92
CA ARG A 124 -14.33 15.99 -8.48
C ARG A 124 -13.04 15.30 -8.84
N LYS A 125 -13.10 13.97 -8.78
CA LYS A 125 -12.08 13.09 -9.34
C LYS A 125 -12.59 12.59 -10.68
N ILE A 126 -11.85 12.87 -11.73
CA ILE A 126 -12.06 12.30 -13.06
C ILE A 126 -11.16 11.07 -13.20
N SER A 127 -11.72 9.97 -13.70
CA SER A 127 -10.96 8.77 -14.05
C SER A 127 -11.31 8.32 -15.47
N GLN A 128 -10.35 8.35 -16.38
CA GLN A 128 -10.53 7.91 -17.77
C GLN A 128 -9.78 6.61 -18.00
N GLY A 129 -10.45 5.62 -18.60
CA GLY A 129 -9.90 4.29 -18.87
C GLY A 129 -10.19 3.24 -17.79
N LEU A 130 -9.73 2.01 -18.04
CA LEU A 130 -10.02 0.83 -17.22
C LEU A 130 -8.72 0.14 -16.77
N CYS A 131 -8.74 -0.48 -15.61
CA CYS A 131 -7.65 -1.36 -15.16
C CYS A 131 -8.16 -2.73 -14.71
N LYS A 132 -7.24 -3.69 -14.50
CA LYS A 132 -7.59 -5.07 -14.08
C LYS A 132 -8.52 -5.07 -12.89
N LYS A 133 -8.23 -4.23 -11.90
CA LYS A 133 -9.00 -4.14 -10.67
C LYS A 133 -10.45 -3.71 -10.90
N ASP A 134 -10.70 -2.80 -11.84
CA ASP A 134 -12.06 -2.35 -12.15
C ASP A 134 -12.92 -3.48 -12.75
N ILE A 135 -12.27 -4.42 -13.45
CA ILE A 135 -12.94 -5.53 -14.13
C ILE A 135 -13.14 -6.70 -13.15
N THR A 136 -12.10 -7.06 -12.39
CA THR A 136 -12.07 -8.29 -11.60
C THR A 136 -12.57 -8.13 -10.16
N SER A 137 -12.57 -6.92 -9.60
CA SER A 137 -12.92 -6.70 -8.19
C SER A 137 -14.43 -6.68 -7.98
N TYR A 138 -14.91 -7.33 -6.90
CA TYR A 138 -16.32 -7.32 -6.50
C TYR A 138 -16.73 -5.99 -5.84
N ARG A 139 -15.80 -5.38 -5.09
CA ARG A 139 -16.00 -4.08 -4.40
C ARG A 139 -14.84 -3.15 -4.72
N CYS A 140 -15.15 -1.96 -5.21
CA CYS A 140 -14.20 -0.86 -5.34
C CYS A 140 -14.63 0.24 -4.38
N LYS A 141 -13.95 0.37 -3.24
CA LYS A 141 -14.16 1.54 -2.36
C LYS A 141 -13.79 2.80 -3.15
N ARG A 142 -14.71 3.76 -3.23
CA ARG A 142 -14.43 5.07 -3.82
C ARG A 142 -13.39 5.77 -2.96
N LYS A 143 -12.22 6.03 -3.54
CA LYS A 143 -11.12 6.73 -2.88
C LYS A 143 -11.11 8.18 -3.34
N GLY A 144 -10.64 9.06 -2.46
CA GLY A 144 -10.25 10.40 -2.85
C GLY A 144 -9.11 10.41 -3.86
N ALA A 145 -8.72 11.60 -4.28
CA ALA A 145 -7.52 11.85 -5.07
C ALA A 145 -6.66 12.91 -4.38
N PHE A 146 -5.36 12.83 -4.58
CA PHE A 146 -4.39 13.81 -4.09
C PHE A 146 -4.48 15.09 -4.92
N TYR A 147 -4.16 16.22 -4.30
CA TYR A 147 -4.02 17.50 -5.00
C TYR A 147 -2.66 17.59 -5.69
N ASN A 148 -2.54 18.49 -6.68
CA ASN A 148 -1.29 18.83 -7.36
C ASN A 148 -0.56 17.63 -7.98
N CYS A 149 -1.31 16.60 -8.35
CA CYS A 149 -0.81 15.48 -9.14
C CYS A 149 -1.95 14.86 -9.95
N PHE A 150 -1.57 14.16 -11.01
CA PHE A 150 -2.41 13.13 -11.61
C PHE A 150 -1.78 11.75 -11.37
N ALA A 151 -2.59 10.71 -11.44
CA ALA A 151 -2.16 9.32 -11.34
C ALA A 151 -2.38 8.62 -12.68
N LEU A 152 -1.36 7.92 -13.16
CA LEU A 152 -1.42 7.05 -14.32
C LEU A 152 -1.33 5.59 -13.88
N ILE A 153 -2.04 4.72 -14.59
CA ILE A 153 -1.82 3.28 -14.56
C ILE A 153 -1.17 2.92 -15.88
N LEU A 154 0.12 2.62 -15.82
CA LEU A 154 0.94 2.20 -16.94
C LEU A 154 0.91 0.68 -17.03
N ARG A 155 0.60 0.16 -18.21
CA ARG A 155 0.77 -1.26 -18.52
C ARG A 155 2.13 -1.44 -19.18
N ILE A 156 3.02 -2.18 -18.53
CA ILE A 156 4.34 -2.55 -19.05
C ILE A 156 4.37 -4.04 -19.38
N ASP A 157 5.26 -4.41 -20.30
CA ASP A 157 5.60 -5.81 -20.57
C ASP A 157 6.86 -6.23 -19.79
N TYR A 158 6.73 -7.29 -18.99
CA TYR A 158 7.78 -7.80 -18.13
C TYR A 158 7.61 -9.30 -17.88
N ASN A 159 8.60 -10.10 -18.28
CA ASN A 159 8.60 -11.56 -18.21
C ASN A 159 7.38 -12.19 -18.89
N ASP A 160 7.15 -11.82 -20.16
CA ASP A 160 6.06 -12.32 -21.02
C ASP A 160 4.65 -12.11 -20.44
N ALA A 161 4.51 -11.09 -19.58
CA ALA A 161 3.25 -10.77 -18.93
C ALA A 161 3.08 -9.26 -18.74
N PHE A 162 1.84 -8.80 -18.91
CA PHE A 162 1.49 -7.42 -18.62
C PHE A 162 1.40 -7.16 -17.11
N LYS A 163 2.17 -6.17 -16.64
CA LYS A 163 2.08 -5.62 -15.29
C LYS A 163 1.51 -4.21 -15.32
N GLU A 164 0.57 -3.94 -14.42
CA GLU A 164 -0.05 -2.62 -14.24
C GLU A 164 0.61 -1.88 -13.08
N ILE A 165 1.26 -0.77 -13.37
CA ILE A 165 2.01 0.03 -12.39
C ILE A 165 1.35 1.38 -12.22
N HIS A 166 1.10 1.75 -10.97
CA HIS A 166 0.56 3.06 -10.63
C HIS A 166 1.69 4.07 -10.47
N VAL A 167 1.60 5.20 -11.15
CA VAL A 167 2.54 6.31 -11.05
C VAL A 167 1.78 7.59 -10.75
N LYS A 168 2.16 8.29 -9.68
CA LYS A 168 1.69 9.68 -9.45
C LYS A 168 2.73 10.64 -9.99
N VAL A 169 2.30 11.62 -10.77
CA VAL A 169 3.11 12.70 -11.32
C VAL A 169 2.67 14.00 -10.68
N PHE A 170 3.55 14.64 -9.92
CA PHE A 170 3.29 15.91 -9.26
C PHE A 170 3.74 17.08 -10.15
N ASN A 171 3.12 18.25 -9.97
CA ASN A 171 3.45 19.46 -10.75
C ASN A 171 4.93 19.86 -10.66
N THR A 172 5.58 19.57 -9.54
CA THR A 172 7.02 19.84 -9.32
C THR A 172 7.96 18.89 -10.08
N GLY A 173 7.43 17.92 -10.82
CA GLY A 173 8.21 16.86 -11.45
C GLY A 173 8.52 15.68 -10.52
N LYS A 174 8.11 15.72 -9.25
CA LYS A 174 8.21 14.57 -8.34
C LYS A 174 7.33 13.42 -8.85
N LEU A 175 7.84 12.20 -8.72
CA LEU A 175 7.16 10.95 -9.10
C LEU A 175 7.03 10.05 -7.86
N GLU A 176 5.87 9.42 -7.66
CA GLU A 176 5.65 8.43 -6.61
C GLU A 176 5.10 7.13 -7.21
N ILE A 177 5.85 6.04 -7.03
CA ILE A 177 5.58 4.74 -7.64
C ILE A 177 5.51 3.68 -6.54
N PRO A 178 4.32 3.42 -5.98
CA PRO A 178 4.12 2.36 -5.00
C PRO A 178 4.12 0.98 -5.65
N GLY A 179 4.44 -0.05 -4.86
CA GLY A 179 4.25 -1.44 -5.27
C GLY A 179 5.37 -2.02 -6.14
N ILE A 180 6.54 -1.39 -6.17
CA ILE A 180 7.69 -1.88 -6.91
C ILE A 180 8.45 -2.93 -6.08
N GLN A 181 8.74 -4.07 -6.67
CA GLN A 181 9.61 -5.10 -6.06
C GLN A 181 11.00 -5.12 -6.70
N ASP A 182 11.05 -4.98 -8.02
CA ASP A 182 12.26 -5.07 -8.84
C ASP A 182 12.59 -3.70 -9.47
N ASP A 183 13.87 -3.32 -9.43
CA ASP A 183 14.37 -2.10 -10.04
C ASP A 183 14.30 -2.13 -11.58
N ALA A 184 14.30 -3.31 -12.23
CA ALA A 184 14.08 -3.40 -13.67
C ALA A 184 12.65 -2.98 -14.07
N VAL A 185 11.65 -3.33 -13.25
CA VAL A 185 10.26 -2.88 -13.41
C VAL A 185 10.15 -1.36 -13.25
N LEU A 186 10.87 -0.80 -12.28
CA LEU A 186 10.93 0.64 -12.07
C LEU A 186 11.46 1.38 -13.31
N ILE A 187 12.60 0.92 -13.85
CA ILE A 187 13.23 1.53 -15.02
C ILE A 187 12.30 1.48 -16.23
N LYS A 188 11.73 0.30 -16.55
CA LYS A 188 10.76 0.17 -17.67
C LYS A 188 9.55 1.08 -17.50
N THR A 189 9.05 1.25 -16.28
CA THR A 189 7.92 2.13 -15.98
C THR A 189 8.28 3.60 -16.22
N LEU A 190 9.45 4.03 -15.75
CA LEU A 190 9.92 5.40 -15.93
C LEU A 190 10.21 5.71 -17.41
N ASP A 191 10.80 4.78 -18.15
CA ASP A 191 11.07 4.97 -19.57
C ASP A 191 9.76 5.06 -20.38
N LEU A 192 8.76 4.22 -20.07
CA LEU A 192 7.42 4.34 -20.66
C LEU A 192 6.74 5.67 -20.29
N LEU A 193 6.88 6.13 -19.05
CA LEU A 193 6.35 7.41 -18.61
C LEU A 193 6.97 8.55 -19.42
N ILE A 194 8.31 8.60 -19.54
CA ILE A 194 9.00 9.64 -20.31
C ILE A 194 8.56 9.61 -21.76
N LYS A 195 8.52 8.42 -22.39
CA LYS A 195 8.04 8.27 -23.78
C LYS A 195 6.61 8.80 -23.97
N THR A 196 5.75 8.64 -22.96
CA THR A 196 4.36 9.12 -22.99
C THR A 196 4.28 10.64 -22.81
N LEU A 197 5.10 11.21 -21.92
CA LEU A 197 5.02 12.63 -21.57
C LEU A 197 5.83 13.55 -22.50
N GLN A 198 6.94 13.09 -23.07
CA GLN A 198 7.80 13.86 -23.98
C GLN A 198 7.06 14.61 -25.09
N PRO A 199 6.13 13.99 -25.85
CA PRO A 199 5.44 14.70 -26.93
C PRO A 199 4.44 15.75 -26.42
N LEU A 200 4.08 15.71 -25.13
CA LEU A 200 3.00 16.51 -24.54
C LEU A 200 3.53 17.73 -23.76
N VAL A 201 4.84 17.80 -23.52
CA VAL A 201 5.44 18.90 -22.75
C VAL A 201 6.17 19.88 -23.67
N PRO A 202 6.13 21.20 -23.38
CA PRO A 202 6.84 22.21 -24.17
C PRO A 202 8.35 21.94 -24.30
N GLN A 203 8.95 21.34 -23.28
CA GLN A 203 10.38 21.07 -23.20
C GLN A 203 10.83 19.84 -24.03
N LYS A 204 9.91 19.18 -24.76
CA LYS A 204 10.09 18.03 -25.68
C LYS A 204 11.29 17.13 -25.33
N ASP A 205 12.15 16.78 -26.28
CA ASP A 205 13.22 15.75 -26.19
C ASP A 205 14.22 15.90 -25.03
N LYS A 206 14.11 16.96 -24.21
CA LYS A 206 14.90 17.19 -23.00
C LYS A 206 14.28 16.59 -21.74
N LEU A 207 13.00 16.19 -21.74
CA LEU A 207 12.37 15.60 -20.55
C LEU A 207 13.01 14.25 -20.22
N GLN A 208 13.54 14.13 -19.00
CA GLN A 208 14.21 12.93 -18.50
C GLN A 208 13.93 12.74 -17.01
N TRP A 209 14.05 11.50 -16.54
CA TRP A 209 14.03 11.18 -15.11
C TRP A 209 15.44 11.18 -14.51
N MET A 210 15.60 11.75 -13.33
CA MET A 210 16.87 11.90 -12.63
C MET A 210 17.26 10.60 -11.91
N LYS A 211 18.07 9.76 -12.56
CA LYS A 211 18.48 8.45 -12.03
C LYS A 211 19.07 8.51 -10.62
N ASN A 212 19.90 9.52 -10.37
CA ASN A 212 20.64 9.69 -9.11
C ASN A 212 19.78 10.21 -7.95
N LYS A 213 18.52 10.59 -8.19
CA LYS A 213 17.59 11.12 -7.16
C LYS A 213 16.48 10.13 -6.81
N SER A 214 16.56 8.89 -7.27
CA SER A 214 15.57 7.87 -6.94
C SER A 214 15.81 7.34 -5.52
N GLU A 215 14.80 7.41 -4.66
CA GLU A 215 14.87 6.92 -3.28
C GLU A 215 13.73 5.95 -2.94
N THR A 216 14.00 5.01 -2.04
CA THR A 216 12.96 4.19 -1.42
C THR A 216 12.41 4.92 -0.21
N VAL A 217 11.12 5.22 -0.21
CA VAL A 217 10.47 5.95 0.90
C VAL A 217 9.63 5.09 1.82
N LEU A 218 9.27 3.89 1.36
CA LEU A 218 8.52 2.94 2.15
C LEU A 218 8.90 1.54 1.73
N ILE A 219 9.26 0.70 2.67
CA ILE A 219 9.35 -0.74 2.48
C ILE A 219 8.21 -1.39 3.26
N ASN A 220 7.52 -2.34 2.66
CA ASN A 220 6.54 -3.18 3.32
C ASN A 220 7.02 -4.63 3.22
N SER A 221 7.27 -5.26 4.36
CA SER A 221 7.73 -6.63 4.45
C SER A 221 6.96 -7.40 5.50
N ASN A 222 6.95 -8.73 5.38
CA ASN A 222 6.29 -9.60 6.34
C ASN A 222 7.06 -10.88 6.56
N PHE A 223 6.80 -11.52 7.70
CA PHE A 223 7.21 -12.88 8.01
C PHE A 223 6.20 -13.51 8.98
N SER A 224 6.35 -14.78 9.29
CA SER A 224 5.55 -15.49 10.30
C SER A 224 6.47 -16.08 11.37
N CYS A 225 6.07 -15.99 12.63
CA CYS A 225 6.79 -16.65 13.72
C CYS A 225 6.45 -18.15 13.87
N GLY A 226 5.45 -18.65 13.13
CA GLY A 226 5.12 -20.09 13.10
C GLY A 226 4.20 -20.57 14.23
N PHE A 227 3.71 -19.68 15.10
CA PHE A 227 2.77 -20.00 16.18
C PHE A 227 1.73 -18.92 16.39
N PHE A 228 0.60 -19.28 16.99
CA PHE A 228 -0.40 -18.31 17.41
C PHE A 228 0.08 -17.52 18.63
N ILE A 229 -0.20 -16.23 18.66
CA ILE A 229 0.26 -15.32 19.71
C ILE A 229 -0.90 -14.89 20.60
N ASN A 230 -0.72 -15.01 21.92
CA ASN A 230 -1.54 -14.30 22.88
C ASN A 230 -1.15 -12.81 22.88
N ARG A 231 -1.93 -11.99 22.15
CA ARG A 231 -1.63 -10.58 21.91
C ARG A 231 -1.58 -9.74 23.18
N GLU A 232 -2.41 -10.04 24.18
CA GLU A 232 -2.42 -9.30 25.44
C GLU A 232 -1.15 -9.53 26.25
N LYS A 233 -0.72 -10.80 26.38
CA LYS A 233 0.55 -11.14 27.02
C LYS A 233 1.72 -10.52 26.27
N LEU A 234 1.76 -10.64 24.94
CA LEU A 234 2.83 -10.06 24.15
C LEU A 234 2.87 -8.53 24.26
N TYR A 235 1.71 -7.85 24.22
CA TYR A 235 1.63 -6.40 24.41
C TYR A 235 2.22 -5.98 25.76
N ASN A 236 1.88 -6.68 26.84
CA ASN A 236 2.46 -6.39 28.16
C ASN A 236 3.98 -6.58 28.18
N ARG A 237 4.51 -7.64 27.54
CA ARG A 237 5.96 -7.85 27.42
C ARG A 237 6.61 -6.73 26.61
N LEU A 238 6.08 -6.41 25.43
CA LEU A 238 6.61 -5.33 24.57
C LEU A 238 6.65 -3.98 25.29
N LYS A 239 5.55 -3.60 25.96
CA LYS A 239 5.42 -2.32 26.64
C LYS A 239 6.26 -2.19 27.92
N TYR A 240 6.21 -3.19 28.80
CA TYR A 240 6.78 -3.07 30.14
C TYR A 240 8.17 -3.71 30.27
N HIS A 241 8.41 -4.84 29.61
CA HIS A 241 9.70 -5.53 29.67
C HIS A 241 10.68 -4.96 28.65
N TYR A 242 10.28 -4.89 27.37
CA TYR A 242 11.15 -4.39 26.31
C TYR A 242 11.14 -2.86 26.18
N ARG A 243 10.15 -2.18 26.78
CA ARG A 243 9.92 -0.72 26.68
C ARG A 243 9.82 -0.24 25.22
N ILE A 244 9.25 -1.08 24.36
CA ILE A 244 8.93 -0.74 22.98
C ILE A 244 7.62 0.05 22.98
N ASN A 245 7.61 1.18 22.27
CA ASN A 245 6.39 1.96 22.11
C ASN A 245 5.36 1.10 21.35
N SER A 246 4.27 0.77 22.02
CA SER A 246 3.26 -0.16 21.51
C SER A 246 1.86 0.23 21.93
N ALA A 247 0.91 -0.03 21.05
CA ALA A 247 -0.51 0.19 21.24
C ALA A 247 -1.28 -1.06 20.85
N TYR A 248 -2.24 -1.46 21.69
CA TYR A 248 -3.11 -2.60 21.44
C TYR A 248 -4.53 -2.28 21.91
N ASP A 249 -5.44 -2.16 20.95
CA ASP A 249 -6.88 -2.13 21.16
C ASP A 249 -7.53 -3.08 20.15
N PRO A 250 -7.96 -4.29 20.58
CA PRO A 250 -8.50 -5.30 19.68
C PRO A 250 -9.80 -4.88 18.98
N CYS A 251 -10.53 -3.89 19.52
CA CYS A 251 -11.75 -3.38 18.90
C CYS A 251 -11.45 -2.46 17.71
N SER A 252 -10.33 -1.74 17.76
CA SER A 252 -9.94 -0.77 16.74
C SER A 252 -9.01 -1.34 15.68
N TYR A 253 -8.10 -2.26 16.06
CA TYR A 253 -7.12 -2.83 15.14
C TYR A 253 -6.76 -4.29 15.50
N PRO A 254 -6.71 -5.21 14.51
CA PRO A 254 -6.52 -6.64 14.77
C PRO A 254 -5.08 -7.05 15.17
N GLY A 255 -4.12 -6.13 15.21
CA GLY A 255 -2.74 -6.43 15.60
C GLY A 255 -2.28 -5.60 16.80
N ILE A 256 -1.12 -5.94 17.36
CA ILE A 256 -0.38 -5.02 18.24
C ILE A 256 0.41 -4.09 17.32
N GLN A 257 0.24 -2.78 17.45
CA GLN A 257 1.02 -1.80 16.70
C GLN A 257 2.24 -1.41 17.54
N CYS A 258 3.43 -1.49 16.94
CA CYS A 258 4.67 -1.18 17.62
C CYS A 258 5.52 -0.22 16.78
N GLU A 259 6.29 0.62 17.48
CA GLU A 259 7.29 1.49 16.87
C GLU A 259 8.68 1.07 17.36
N PHE A 260 9.56 0.82 16.41
CA PHE A 260 10.95 0.48 16.63
C PHE A 260 11.81 1.69 16.26
N TYR A 261 12.60 2.17 17.19
CA TYR A 261 13.55 3.26 16.95
C TYR A 261 14.93 2.65 16.78
N TYR A 262 15.37 2.54 15.52
CA TYR A 262 16.66 1.99 15.17
C TYR A 262 17.74 3.06 15.32
N ASP A 263 18.84 2.71 16.00
CA ASP A 263 19.97 3.59 16.21
C ASP A 263 21.20 3.15 15.38
N PRO A 264 21.58 3.89 14.32
CA PRO A 264 22.72 3.54 13.48
C PRO A 264 24.09 3.42 14.19
N GLN A 265 24.29 3.99 15.39
CA GLN A 265 25.56 3.85 16.11
C GLN A 265 25.49 2.89 17.30
N ALA A 266 24.32 2.34 17.62
CA ALA A 266 24.21 1.34 18.66
C ALA A 266 24.79 0.00 18.17
N LYS A 267 25.66 -0.61 18.97
CA LYS A 267 26.18 -1.97 18.70
C LYS A 267 25.12 -3.05 18.84
N VAL A 268 24.17 -2.83 19.76
CA VAL A 268 23.05 -3.73 20.03
C VAL A 268 21.77 -2.89 20.02
N GLN A 269 20.85 -3.25 19.14
CA GLN A 269 19.57 -2.56 19.04
C GLN A 269 18.63 -2.98 20.17
N THR A 270 17.93 -2.02 20.76
CA THR A 270 16.90 -2.26 21.78
C THR A 270 15.49 -1.98 21.27
N GLY A 271 15.36 -1.17 20.20
CA GLY A 271 14.08 -0.74 19.63
C GLY A 271 13.29 0.26 20.48
N GLN A 272 13.84 0.67 21.61
CA GLN A 272 13.18 1.56 22.58
C GLN A 272 13.06 2.98 22.06
N GLN A 273 12.02 3.69 22.50
CA GLN A 273 11.86 5.10 22.18
C GLN A 273 13.07 5.91 22.69
N THR A 274 13.41 6.97 21.95
CA THR A 274 14.45 7.92 22.31
C THR A 274 14.25 8.46 23.74
N PRO A 275 15.32 8.57 24.56
CA PRO A 275 15.22 9.13 25.91
C PRO A 275 14.59 10.52 25.93
N ALA A 276 13.84 10.83 27.00
CA ALA A 276 13.34 12.18 27.21
C ALA A 276 14.51 13.16 27.44
N GLY A 277 14.49 14.30 26.77
CA GLY A 277 15.49 15.37 26.95
C GLY A 277 16.68 15.36 25.98
N ILE A 278 16.73 14.47 24.99
CA ILE A 278 17.72 14.58 23.90
C ILE A 278 17.40 15.73 22.95
N SER A 279 18.44 16.31 22.32
CA SER A 279 18.30 17.37 21.33
C SER A 279 17.51 16.88 20.11
N ASP A 280 16.91 17.81 19.35
CA ASP A 280 16.18 17.44 18.13
C ASP A 280 17.12 16.89 17.05
N GLU A 281 18.37 17.34 17.00
CA GLU A 281 19.41 16.81 16.10
C GLU A 281 19.72 15.34 16.41
N ASP A 282 19.82 14.98 17.70
CA ASP A 282 20.03 13.59 18.12
C ASP A 282 18.81 12.70 17.83
N ARG A 283 17.60 13.26 17.78
CA ARG A 283 16.38 12.52 17.41
C ARG A 283 16.35 12.18 15.93
N GLU A 284 16.81 13.07 15.06
CA GLU A 284 16.81 12.86 13.61
C GLU A 284 17.72 11.70 13.16
N ARG A 285 18.70 11.34 13.98
CA ARG A 285 19.54 10.15 13.76
C ARG A 285 18.76 8.83 13.78
N PHE A 286 17.71 8.74 14.58
CA PHE A 286 16.97 7.48 14.76
C PHE A 286 16.08 7.19 13.55
N ILE A 287 16.17 5.97 13.05
CA ILE A 287 15.29 5.50 11.99
C ILE A 287 14.05 4.89 12.65
N LYS A 288 12.93 5.60 12.58
CA LYS A 288 11.65 5.11 13.08
C LYS A 288 11.02 4.13 12.08
N MET A 289 10.79 2.91 12.55
CA MET A 289 10.08 1.86 11.82
C MET A 289 8.84 1.43 12.61
N SER A 290 7.81 0.97 11.93
CA SER A 290 6.64 0.39 12.58
C SER A 290 6.60 -1.10 12.29
N PHE A 291 6.22 -1.90 13.28
CA PHE A 291 5.89 -3.30 13.06
C PHE A 291 4.57 -3.65 13.73
N MET A 292 3.85 -4.59 13.13
CA MET A 292 2.58 -5.07 13.65
C MET A 292 2.62 -6.57 13.82
N VAL A 293 2.23 -7.04 15.00
CA VAL A 293 2.17 -8.47 15.33
C VAL A 293 0.72 -8.91 15.42
N PHE A 294 0.34 -9.93 14.64
CA PHE A 294 -1.02 -10.45 14.58
C PHE A 294 -1.16 -11.74 15.40
N ARG A 295 -2.39 -12.05 15.81
CA ARG A 295 -2.73 -13.29 16.54
C ARG A 295 -2.25 -14.54 15.79
N THR A 296 -2.28 -14.51 14.46
CA THR A 296 -1.85 -15.60 13.57
C THR A 296 -0.34 -15.79 13.50
N GLY A 297 0.46 -15.06 14.29
CA GLY A 297 1.92 -15.10 14.22
C GLY A 297 2.52 -14.37 13.03
N SER A 298 1.69 -13.80 12.15
CA SER A 298 2.16 -12.90 11.10
C SER A 298 2.71 -11.61 11.70
N VAL A 299 3.82 -11.14 11.15
CA VAL A 299 4.45 -9.87 11.51
C VAL A 299 4.61 -9.05 10.24
N LEU A 300 4.16 -7.79 10.28
CA LEU A 300 4.35 -6.79 9.23
C LEU A 300 5.40 -5.79 9.71
N ILE A 301 6.39 -5.45 8.90
CA ILE A 301 7.34 -4.36 9.16
C ILE A 301 7.20 -3.32 8.05
N VAL A 302 7.06 -2.06 8.43
CA VAL A 302 6.79 -0.95 7.51
C VAL A 302 7.52 0.33 7.93
N GLY A 303 8.12 1.03 6.96
CA GLY A 303 8.75 2.32 7.19
C GLY A 303 9.81 2.68 6.15
N LYS A 304 10.44 3.85 6.30
CA LYS A 304 11.52 4.33 5.43
C LYS A 304 12.86 3.82 5.96
N CYS A 305 13.47 2.86 5.28
CA CYS A 305 14.80 2.38 5.60
C CYS A 305 15.51 1.78 4.37
N LYS A 306 16.79 1.44 4.54
CA LYS A 306 17.54 0.58 3.62
C LYS A 306 17.38 -0.89 4.05
N GLU A 307 17.58 -1.81 3.11
CA GLU A 307 17.41 -3.25 3.38
C GLU A 307 18.26 -3.78 4.55
N PRO A 308 19.54 -3.41 4.74
CA PRO A 308 20.31 -3.89 5.89
C PRO A 308 19.65 -3.58 7.24
N VAL A 309 19.16 -2.34 7.41
CA VAL A 309 18.43 -1.91 8.62
C VAL A 309 17.15 -2.75 8.80
N LEU A 310 16.44 -3.05 7.71
CA LEU A 310 15.27 -3.92 7.77
C LEU A 310 15.61 -5.33 8.28
N TYR A 311 16.71 -5.91 7.81
CA TYR A 311 17.15 -7.23 8.24
C TYR A 311 17.57 -7.26 9.72
N GLU A 312 18.23 -6.20 10.22
CA GLU A 312 18.57 -6.09 11.64
C GLU A 312 17.32 -6.01 12.54
N ILE A 313 16.31 -5.23 12.13
CA ILE A 313 15.04 -5.14 12.85
C ILE A 313 14.29 -6.47 12.79
N TYR A 314 14.29 -7.15 11.64
CA TYR A 314 13.72 -8.49 11.51
C TYR A 314 14.36 -9.48 12.47
N GLU A 315 15.69 -9.54 12.54
CA GLU A 315 16.39 -10.47 13.42
C GLU A 315 16.11 -10.15 14.89
N PHE A 316 16.07 -8.87 15.27
CA PHE A 316 15.65 -8.46 16.61
C PHE A 316 14.25 -9.00 16.96
N ILE A 317 13.25 -8.76 16.10
CA ILE A 317 11.86 -9.16 16.38
C ILE A 317 11.75 -10.68 16.42
N LYS A 318 12.46 -11.38 15.53
CA LYS A 318 12.53 -12.84 15.49
C LYS A 318 13.05 -13.40 16.82
N VAL A 319 14.20 -12.94 17.29
CA VAL A 319 14.79 -13.36 18.57
C VAL A 319 13.87 -13.02 19.75
N LEU A 320 13.24 -11.84 19.74
CA LEU A 320 12.27 -11.45 20.76
C LEU A 320 11.10 -12.44 20.83
N LEU A 321 10.51 -12.79 19.69
CA LEU A 321 9.35 -13.71 19.64
C LEU A 321 9.74 -15.14 20.02
N GLU A 322 10.93 -15.61 19.64
CA GLU A 322 11.46 -16.92 20.02
C GLU A 322 11.67 -17.01 21.54
N ASN A 323 12.28 -15.99 22.16
CA ASN A 323 12.50 -15.94 23.61
C ASN A 323 11.21 -15.87 24.42
N GLU A 324 10.19 -15.18 23.90
CA GLU A 324 8.90 -15.00 24.58
C GLU A 324 7.92 -16.14 24.33
N TYR A 325 8.25 -17.13 23.47
CA TYR A 325 7.35 -18.20 23.05
C TYR A 325 6.70 -18.94 24.24
N SER A 326 7.46 -19.25 25.28
CA SER A 326 6.94 -19.95 26.47
C SER A 326 5.87 -19.15 27.24
N ILE A 327 5.88 -17.82 27.10
CA ILE A 327 4.98 -16.89 27.81
C ILE A 327 3.79 -16.53 26.93
N VAL A 328 4.06 -16.18 25.67
CA VAL A 328 3.08 -15.57 24.75
C VAL A 328 2.56 -16.54 23.70
N GLY A 329 3.23 -17.68 23.52
CA GLY A 329 2.90 -18.68 22.52
C GLY A 329 1.61 -19.42 22.85
N GLY A 330 0.79 -19.62 21.83
CA GLY A 330 -0.32 -20.55 21.80
C GLY A 330 0.02 -21.79 20.98
N GLY A 331 -0.99 -22.35 20.31
CA GLY A 331 -0.79 -23.50 19.43
C GLY A 331 0.18 -23.24 18.29
N LEU A 332 0.88 -24.30 17.86
CA LEU A 332 1.68 -24.27 16.65
C LEU A 332 0.78 -24.11 15.42
N ILE A 333 1.28 -23.38 14.42
CA ILE A 333 0.61 -23.30 13.13
C ILE A 333 1.03 -24.53 12.34
N ASP A 334 0.10 -25.47 12.17
CA ASP A 334 0.31 -26.66 11.38
C ASP A 334 0.56 -26.28 9.90
N THR A 335 1.81 -26.39 9.46
CA THR A 335 2.23 -26.15 8.07
C THR A 335 1.88 -27.31 7.14
N SER A 336 1.55 -28.49 7.69
CA SER A 336 1.19 -29.68 6.90
C SER A 336 -0.23 -29.63 6.34
N LYS A 337 -1.12 -28.86 6.99
CA LYS A 337 -2.34 -28.37 6.37
C LYS A 337 -1.95 -27.17 5.55
N SER A 338 -1.43 -27.43 4.34
CA SER A 338 -1.48 -26.45 3.27
C SER A 338 -2.86 -25.82 3.34
N LYS A 339 -2.95 -24.55 3.74
CA LYS A 339 -4.16 -23.77 3.47
C LYS A 339 -4.38 -24.02 1.99
N ASP A 340 -5.46 -24.74 1.64
CA ASP A 340 -6.02 -24.65 0.29
C ASP A 340 -5.89 -23.19 -0.05
N THR A 341 -5.00 -22.88 -1.01
CA THR A 341 -4.66 -21.51 -1.36
C THR A 341 -6.00 -20.89 -1.63
N LYS A 342 -6.58 -20.14 -0.68
CA LYS A 342 -7.96 -19.66 -0.78
C LYS A 342 -7.91 -18.79 -2.03
N THR A 343 -8.31 -19.35 -3.15
CA THR A 343 -8.18 -18.70 -4.45
C THR A 343 -9.05 -17.49 -4.29
N LYS A 344 -8.45 -16.30 -4.26
CA LYS A 344 -9.20 -15.05 -4.17
C LYS A 344 -10.37 -15.19 -5.14
N LYS A 345 -11.60 -15.07 -4.67
CA LYS A 345 -12.80 -15.18 -5.53
C LYS A 345 -12.71 -14.07 -6.57
N VAL A 346 -12.08 -14.35 -7.71
CA VAL A 346 -11.94 -13.41 -8.83
C VAL A 346 -13.25 -13.45 -9.60
N ARG A 347 -13.89 -12.30 -9.77
CA ARG A 347 -15.07 -12.22 -10.64
C ARG A 347 -14.60 -12.48 -12.07
N LYS A 348 -15.05 -13.60 -12.64
CA LYS A 348 -14.92 -13.85 -14.08
C LYS A 348 -16.01 -13.05 -14.79
N LYS A 349 -15.64 -12.25 -15.79
CA LYS A 349 -16.58 -11.58 -16.69
C LYS A 349 -16.30 -12.09 -18.10
N THR A 350 -17.33 -12.58 -18.78
CA THR A 350 -17.25 -12.87 -20.22
C THR A 350 -17.50 -11.56 -20.94
N ILE A 351 -16.52 -11.11 -21.72
CA ILE A 351 -16.65 -9.94 -22.57
C ILE A 351 -16.80 -10.48 -23.98
N LEU A 352 -17.97 -10.25 -24.59
CA LEU A 352 -18.18 -10.49 -26.01
C LEU A 352 -17.64 -9.26 -26.74
N VAL A 353 -16.60 -9.44 -27.55
CA VAL A 353 -16.06 -8.41 -28.44
C VAL A 353 -16.60 -8.76 -29.82
N SER A 354 -17.46 -7.89 -30.36
CA SER A 354 -18.00 -7.97 -31.71
C SER A 354 -17.17 -7.16 -32.69
#